data_AF-A0A958XL47-F1
#
_entry.id   AF-A0A958XL47-F1
#
_cell.length_a   1.000
_cell.length_b   1.000
_cell.length_c   1.000
_cell.angle_alpha   90.00
_cell.angle_beta   90.00
_cell.angle_gamma   90.00
#
_symmetry.space_group_name_H-M   'P 1'
#
loop_
_entity.id
_entity.type
_entity.pdbx_description
1 polymer ?
#
loop_
_entity_poly.entity_id
_entity_poly.type
_entity_poly.pdbx_seq_one_letter_code
_entity_poly.pdbx_strand_id
1 'polypeptide(L)'
;MDFSKEYVEASEKADFAYAQWYSQLPEARKAEFFKSGYDFVAEKIKLDVQRENPFSTEAEIVLRFIEITQKDAFPEEIHAFIREQMTLRAEKEWQKRFKNMKQALGWSYDDMATFMNAGSGASVKASINRKLPAFAKLAVCVFEQLNHEKTTR
;
A
#
# COMPACT_ATOMS: atom_id res chain seq x y z
N MET A 1 31.04 -41.93 -4.08
CA MET A 1 29.64 -41.58 -3.80
C MET A 1 29.38 -40.26 -4.47
N ASP A 2 28.37 -40.19 -5.33
CA ASP A 2 27.95 -38.95 -5.97
C ASP A 2 26.85 -38.32 -5.10
N PHE A 3 27.28 -37.47 -4.17
CA PHE A 3 26.41 -36.80 -3.21
C PHE A 3 25.32 -35.95 -3.88
N SER A 4 25.48 -35.59 -5.16
CA SER A 4 24.48 -34.82 -5.90
C SER A 4 23.24 -35.64 -6.22
N LYS A 5 23.41 -36.94 -6.52
CA LYS A 5 22.32 -37.81 -6.95
C LYS A 5 21.41 -38.23 -5.78
N GLU A 6 22.01 -38.57 -4.64
CA GLU A 6 21.25 -38.89 -3.43
C GLU A 6 20.46 -37.68 -2.90
N TYR A 7 21.01 -36.46 -3.01
CA TYR A 7 20.29 -35.23 -2.64
C TYR A 7 19.11 -34.95 -3.55
N VAL A 8 19.27 -35.12 -4.86
CA VAL A 8 18.19 -34.94 -5.83
C VAL A 8 17.06 -35.95 -5.58
N GLU A 9 17.39 -37.24 -5.41
CA GLU A 9 16.39 -38.28 -5.13
C GLU A 9 15.67 -38.08 -3.78
N ALA A 10 16.39 -37.57 -2.77
CA ALA A 10 15.78 -37.23 -1.47
C ALA A 10 14.84 -36.02 -1.58
N SER A 11 15.21 -35.01 -2.36
CA SER A 11 14.37 -33.83 -2.63
C SER A 11 13.09 -34.23 -3.36
N GLU A 12 13.19 -35.03 -4.43
CA GLU A 12 12.03 -35.50 -5.19
C GLU A 12 11.06 -36.29 -4.31
N LYS A 13 11.58 -37.20 -3.47
CA LYS A 13 10.74 -37.95 -2.51
C LYS A 13 10.02 -37.03 -1.54
N ALA A 14 10.68 -35.99 -1.05
CA ALA A 14 10.07 -35.01 -0.16
C ALA A 14 8.96 -34.22 -0.88
N ASP A 15 9.20 -33.79 -2.12
CA ASP A 15 8.22 -33.06 -2.93
C ASP A 15 6.98 -33.92 -3.22
N PHE A 16 7.17 -35.20 -3.58
CA PHE A 16 6.07 -36.15 -3.78
C PHE A 16 5.28 -36.40 -2.48
N ALA A 17 5.97 -36.58 -1.35
CA ALA A 17 5.32 -36.77 -0.06
C ALA A 17 4.49 -35.53 0.33
N TYR A 18 5.02 -34.33 0.10
CA TYR A 18 4.30 -33.07 0.32
C TYR A 18 3.06 -32.96 -0.58
N ALA A 19 3.19 -33.24 -1.88
CA ALA A 19 2.08 -33.20 -2.81
C ALA A 19 0.97 -34.20 -2.43
N GLN A 20 1.36 -35.41 -2.02
CA GLN A 20 0.41 -36.43 -1.58
C GLN A 20 -0.34 -35.99 -0.32
N TRP A 21 0.38 -35.49 0.69
CA TRP A 21 -0.22 -34.94 1.91
C TRP A 21 -1.17 -33.77 1.60
N TYR A 22 -0.74 -32.83 0.76
CA TYR A 22 -1.54 -31.67 0.37
C TYR A 22 -2.82 -32.08 -0.37
N SER A 23 -2.75 -33.09 -1.25
CA SER A 23 -3.90 -33.57 -2.02
C SER A 23 -5.04 -34.11 -1.14
N GLN A 24 -4.70 -34.65 0.03
CA GLN A 24 -5.61 -35.26 1.00
C GLN A 24 -6.31 -34.24 1.91
N LEU A 25 -5.86 -32.97 1.91
CA LEU A 25 -6.46 -31.93 2.75
C LEU A 25 -7.88 -31.57 2.29
N PRO A 26 -8.78 -31.18 3.21
CA PRO A 26 -10.06 -30.59 2.83
C PRO A 26 -9.89 -29.32 1.99
N GLU A 27 -10.82 -29.06 1.07
CA GLU A 27 -10.77 -27.87 0.19
C GLU A 27 -10.68 -26.56 0.97
N ALA A 28 -11.39 -26.43 2.10
CA ALA A 28 -11.30 -25.26 2.96
C ALA A 28 -9.86 -25.03 3.47
N ARG A 29 -9.14 -26.11 3.81
CA ARG A 29 -7.75 -26.02 4.27
C ARG A 29 -6.80 -25.68 3.14
N LYS A 30 -7.01 -26.23 1.94
CA LYS A 30 -6.25 -25.85 0.73
C LYS A 30 -6.42 -24.37 0.41
N ALA A 31 -7.65 -23.86 0.47
CA ALA A 31 -7.96 -22.45 0.26
C ALA A 31 -7.28 -21.55 1.30
N GLU A 32 -7.28 -21.95 2.57
CA GLU A 32 -6.57 -21.23 3.64
C GLU A 32 -5.05 -21.17 3.38
N PHE A 33 -4.44 -22.27 2.93
CA PHE A 33 -3.04 -22.29 2.54
C PHE A 33 -2.74 -21.29 1.41
N PHE A 34 -3.52 -21.32 0.33
CA PHE A 34 -3.36 -20.36 -0.77
C PHE A 34 -3.52 -18.92 -0.31
N LYS A 35 -4.55 -18.65 0.50
CA LYS A 35 -4.78 -17.34 1.07
C LYS A 35 -3.60 -16.89 1.93
N SER A 36 -3.07 -17.77 2.79
CA SER A 36 -1.93 -17.44 3.65
C SER A 36 -0.67 -17.09 2.85
N GLY A 37 -0.43 -17.77 1.72
CA GLY A 37 0.66 -17.43 0.81
C GLY A 37 0.45 -16.06 0.15
N TYR A 38 -0.77 -15.77 -0.31
CA TYR A 38 -1.12 -14.47 -0.87
C TYR A 38 -0.95 -13.35 0.17
N ASP A 39 -1.52 -13.52 1.37
CA ASP A 39 -1.47 -12.57 2.46
C ASP A 39 -0.01 -12.29 2.88
N PHE A 40 0.84 -13.34 2.93
CA PHE A 40 2.26 -13.18 3.20
C PHE A 40 2.95 -12.25 2.18
N VAL A 41 2.71 -12.47 0.88
CA VAL A 41 3.29 -11.63 -0.17
C VAL A 41 2.77 -10.19 -0.08
N ALA A 42 1.46 -10.03 0.14
CA ALA A 42 0.83 -8.72 0.27
C ALA A 42 1.39 -7.93 1.47
N GLU A 43 1.46 -8.55 2.65
CA GLU A 43 2.01 -7.92 3.85
C GLU A 43 3.49 -7.61 3.73
N LYS A 44 4.29 -8.48 3.09
CA LYS A 44 5.70 -8.20 2.81
C LYS A 44 5.86 -6.97 1.92
N ILE A 45 5.08 -6.86 0.84
CA ILE A 45 5.15 -5.72 -0.08
C ILE A 45 4.73 -4.43 0.64
N LYS A 46 3.66 -4.50 1.45
CA LYS A 46 3.24 -3.38 2.29
C LYS A 46 4.35 -2.92 3.23
N LEU A 47 5.00 -3.84 3.94
CA LEU A 47 6.12 -3.53 4.83
C LEU A 47 7.29 -2.88 4.09
N ASP A 48 7.66 -3.39 2.91
CA ASP A 48 8.75 -2.82 2.12
C ASP A 48 8.43 -1.39 1.65
N VAL A 49 7.22 -1.18 1.12
CA VAL A 49 6.75 0.15 0.68
C VAL A 49 6.71 1.13 1.84
N GLN A 50 6.22 0.70 3.00
CA GLN A 50 6.15 1.54 4.19
C GLN A 50 7.53 1.81 4.81
N ARG A 51 8.51 0.91 4.64
CA ARG A 51 9.89 1.16 5.05
C ARG A 51 10.54 2.27 4.22
N GLU A 52 10.23 2.31 2.92
CA GLU A 52 10.73 3.36 2.01
C GLU A 52 10.00 4.69 2.23
N ASN A 53 8.68 4.64 2.39
CA ASN A 53 7.84 5.79 2.71
C ASN A 53 6.73 5.37 3.70
N PRO A 54 6.88 5.70 5.00
CA PRO A 54 5.92 5.34 6.05
C PRO A 54 4.51 5.91 5.83
N PHE A 55 4.39 6.95 5.00
CA PHE A 55 3.15 7.65 4.72
C PHE A 55 2.50 7.23 3.41
N SER A 56 2.98 6.14 2.79
CA SER A 56 2.39 5.57 1.58
C SER A 56 0.91 5.26 1.79
N THR A 57 0.11 5.61 0.78
CA THR A 57 -1.32 5.33 0.71
C THR A 57 -1.57 3.85 0.41
N GLU A 58 -2.78 3.37 0.71
CA GLU A 58 -3.16 1.99 0.40
C GLU A 58 -3.14 1.77 -1.11
N ALA A 59 -3.61 2.75 -1.89
CA ALA A 59 -3.54 2.70 -3.35
C ALA A 59 -2.10 2.57 -3.90
N GLU A 60 -1.11 3.25 -3.29
CA GLU A 60 0.31 3.10 -3.66
C GLU A 60 0.84 1.71 -3.33
N ILE A 61 0.47 1.15 -2.18
CA ILE A 61 0.84 -0.22 -1.77
C ILE A 61 0.23 -1.25 -2.74
N VAL A 62 -1.06 -1.12 -3.05
CA VAL A 62 -1.77 -2.00 -3.99
C VAL A 62 -1.18 -1.90 -5.39
N LEU A 63 -0.85 -0.70 -5.86
CA LEU A 63 -0.18 -0.53 -7.15
C LEU A 63 1.14 -1.30 -7.18
N ARG A 64 1.95 -1.15 -6.13
CA ARG A 64 3.23 -1.85 -6.02
C ARG A 64 3.05 -3.37 -6.01
N PHE A 65 2.01 -3.86 -5.33
CA PHE A 65 1.66 -5.28 -5.35
C PHE A 65 1.38 -5.78 -6.77
N ILE A 66 0.56 -5.07 -7.54
CA ILE A 66 0.22 -5.44 -8.92
C ILE A 66 1.47 -5.39 -9.81
N GLU A 67 2.29 -4.35 -9.71
CA GLU A 67 3.51 -4.20 -10.51
C GLU A 67 4.52 -5.33 -10.26
N ILE A 68 4.56 -5.90 -9.05
CA ILE A 68 5.47 -6.99 -8.71
C ILE A 68 4.88 -8.34 -9.11
N THR A 69 3.61 -8.58 -8.81
CA THR A 69 3.01 -9.93 -8.91
C THR A 69 2.35 -10.20 -10.25
N GLN A 70 1.97 -9.16 -10.99
CA GLN A 70 1.15 -9.25 -12.21
C GLN A 70 1.79 -8.52 -13.39
N LYS A 71 3.11 -8.26 -13.33
CA LYS A 71 3.85 -7.55 -14.39
C LYS A 71 3.59 -8.13 -15.77
N ASP A 72 3.70 -9.45 -15.91
CA ASP A 72 3.57 -10.14 -17.20
C ASP A 72 2.13 -10.63 -17.46
N ALA A 73 1.21 -10.37 -16.52
CA ALA A 73 -0.19 -10.82 -16.62
C ALA A 73 -1.03 -9.91 -17.52
N PHE A 74 -0.62 -8.66 -17.74
CA PHE A 74 -1.37 -7.68 -18.52
C PHE A 74 -0.52 -6.95 -19.55
N PRO A 75 -1.11 -6.53 -20.69
CA PRO A 75 -0.48 -5.58 -21.61
C PRO A 75 -0.18 -4.22 -20.96
N GLU A 76 0.76 -3.45 -21.53
CA GLU A 76 1.16 -2.16 -20.97
C GLU A 76 0.00 -1.14 -20.95
N GLU A 77 -0.96 -1.24 -21.88
CA GLU A 77 -2.14 -0.36 -21.89
C GLU A 77 -3.01 -0.55 -20.65
N ILE A 78 -3.14 -1.80 -20.19
CA ILE A 78 -3.89 -2.13 -18.97
C ILE A 78 -3.09 -1.70 -17.74
N HIS A 79 -1.77 -1.88 -17.73
CA HIS A 79 -0.93 -1.36 -16.66
C HIS A 79 -0.98 0.16 -16.55
N ALA A 80 -0.96 0.87 -17.68
CA ALA A 80 -1.10 2.33 -17.71
C ALA A 80 -2.44 2.77 -17.11
N PHE A 81 -3.53 2.09 -17.46
CA PHE A 81 -4.84 2.34 -16.86
C PHE A 81 -4.85 2.08 -15.35
N ILE A 82 -4.25 0.97 -14.90
CA ILE A 82 -4.14 0.64 -13.47
C ILE A 82 -3.35 1.73 -12.73
N ARG A 83 -2.19 2.15 -13.25
CA ARG A 83 -1.36 3.23 -12.66
C ARG A 83 -2.16 4.52 -12.54
N GLU A 84 -2.92 4.90 -13.57
CA GLU A 84 -3.77 6.09 -13.54
C GLU A 84 -4.85 5.98 -12.44
N GLN A 85 -5.58 4.87 -12.41
CA GLN A 85 -6.64 4.66 -11.41
C GLN A 85 -6.09 4.64 -9.97
N MET A 86 -4.94 4.00 -9.75
CA MET A 86 -4.31 3.99 -8.42
C MET A 86 -3.80 5.38 -8.03
N THR A 87 -3.25 6.15 -8.97
CA THR A 87 -2.84 7.55 -8.72
C THR A 87 -4.03 8.40 -8.29
N LEU A 88 -5.18 8.26 -8.96
CA LEU A 88 -6.41 8.97 -8.59
C LEU A 88 -6.94 8.57 -7.21
N ARG A 89 -6.83 7.28 -6.84
CA ARG A 89 -7.22 6.79 -5.51
C ARG A 89 -6.27 7.31 -4.43
N ALA A 90 -4.96 7.23 -4.64
CA ALA A 90 -3.95 7.77 -3.74
C ALA A 90 -4.21 9.26 -3.46
N GLU A 91 -4.54 10.04 -4.50
CA GLU A 91 -4.86 11.45 -4.34
C GLU A 91 -6.11 11.69 -3.49
N LYS A 92 -7.16 10.89 -3.64
CA LYS A 92 -8.35 10.95 -2.77
C LYS A 92 -8.05 10.58 -1.32
N GLU A 93 -7.18 9.60 -1.10
CA GLU A 93 -6.72 9.23 0.24
C GLU A 93 -5.95 10.37 0.90
N TRP A 94 -5.03 11.00 0.18
CA TRP A 94 -4.33 12.20 0.64
C TRP A 94 -5.28 13.34 0.99
N GLN A 95 -6.26 13.63 0.13
CA GLN A 95 -7.28 14.63 0.42
C GLN A 95 -8.10 14.30 1.67
N LYS A 96 -8.43 13.02 1.89
CA LYS A 96 -9.14 12.56 3.10
C LYS A 96 -8.27 12.77 4.35
N ARG A 97 -7.01 12.36 4.31
CA ARG A 97 -6.04 12.56 5.42
C ARG A 97 -5.88 14.05 5.75
N PHE A 98 -5.77 14.90 4.74
CA PHE A 98 -5.72 16.35 4.93
C PHE A 98 -6.98 16.91 5.59
N LYS A 99 -8.17 16.48 5.17
CA LYS A 99 -9.45 16.89 5.79
C LYS A 99 -9.52 16.46 7.26
N ASN A 100 -9.06 15.25 7.57
CA ASN A 100 -9.00 14.74 8.94
C ASN A 100 -8.04 15.56 9.81
N MET A 101 -6.84 15.85 9.32
CA MET A 101 -5.88 16.74 9.99
C MET A 101 -6.51 18.11 10.27
N LYS A 102 -7.10 18.73 9.23
CA LYS A 102 -7.76 20.03 9.36
C LYS A 102 -8.83 20.02 10.45
N GLN A 103 -9.68 18.99 10.46
CA GLN A 103 -10.74 18.84 11.45
C GLN A 103 -10.18 18.66 12.86
N ALA A 104 -9.14 17.84 13.04
CA ALA A 104 -8.51 17.61 14.34
C ALA A 104 -7.82 18.85 14.91
N LEU A 105 -7.28 19.71 14.04
CA LEU A 105 -6.67 20.99 14.44
C LEU A 105 -7.68 22.13 14.62
N GLY A 106 -8.95 21.90 14.27
CA GLY A 106 -9.99 22.95 14.32
C GLY A 106 -9.80 24.07 13.29
N TRP A 107 -8.99 23.85 12.25
CA TRP A 107 -8.69 24.89 11.26
C TRP A 107 -9.80 25.05 10.22
N SER A 108 -10.15 26.30 9.91
CA SER A 108 -10.93 26.66 8.74
C SER A 108 -10.03 26.78 7.50
N TYR A 109 -10.64 26.86 6.31
CA TYR A 109 -9.86 27.14 5.10
C TYR A 109 -9.33 28.58 5.08
N ASP A 110 -10.00 29.50 5.78
CA ASP A 110 -9.55 30.89 5.90
C ASP A 110 -8.33 30.99 6.81
N ASP A 111 -8.30 30.25 7.92
CA ASP A 111 -7.10 30.16 8.79
C ASP A 111 -5.87 29.69 8.01
N MET A 112 -6.07 28.68 7.15
CA MET A 112 -5.02 28.17 6.27
C MET A 112 -4.59 29.21 5.24
N ALA A 113 -5.54 29.94 4.64
CA ALA A 113 -5.23 30.99 3.69
C ALA A 113 -4.41 32.12 4.33
N THR A 114 -4.76 32.52 5.56
CA THR A 114 -3.98 33.48 6.33
C THR A 114 -2.58 32.96 6.62
N PHE A 115 -2.45 31.72 7.10
CA PHE A 115 -1.15 31.13 7.42
C PHE A 115 -0.23 31.02 6.20
N MET A 116 -0.78 30.70 5.04
CA MET A 116 -0.03 30.51 3.80
C MET A 116 0.12 31.79 2.97
N ASN A 117 -0.43 32.92 3.43
CA ASN A 117 -0.55 34.15 2.65
C ASN A 117 -1.21 33.92 1.27
N ALA A 118 -2.24 33.07 1.23
CA ALA A 118 -3.01 32.77 0.02
C ALA A 118 -4.18 33.74 -0.15
N GLY A 119 -4.65 33.92 -1.39
CA GLY A 119 -5.66 34.93 -1.71
C GLY A 119 -7.02 34.78 -1.01
N SER A 120 -7.46 33.55 -0.69
CA SER A 120 -8.68 33.29 0.09
C SER A 120 -8.81 31.82 0.49
N GLY A 121 -9.61 31.50 1.52
CA GLY A 121 -9.93 30.11 1.88
C GLY A 121 -10.65 29.35 0.76
N ALA A 122 -11.41 30.04 -0.09
CA ALA A 122 -12.02 29.45 -1.27
C ALA A 122 -10.97 28.95 -2.29
N SER A 123 -9.91 29.73 -2.51
CA SER A 123 -8.78 29.35 -3.38
C SER A 123 -8.04 28.13 -2.83
N VAL A 124 -7.80 28.10 -1.51
CA VAL A 124 -7.17 26.96 -0.82
C VAL A 124 -8.03 25.71 -0.99
N LYS A 125 -9.34 25.80 -0.72
CA LYS A 125 -10.31 24.70 -0.88
C LYS A 125 -10.34 24.15 -2.31
N ALA A 126 -10.38 25.04 -3.31
CA ALA A 126 -10.39 24.65 -4.71
C ALA A 126 -9.10 23.91 -5.11
N SER A 127 -7.95 24.41 -4.65
CA SER A 127 -6.64 23.81 -4.91
C SER A 127 -6.57 22.38 -4.34
N ILE A 128 -6.94 22.22 -3.07
CA ILE A 128 -6.96 20.92 -2.38
C ILE A 128 -7.87 19.91 -3.10
N ASN A 129 -9.07 20.34 -3.51
CA ASN A 129 -10.02 19.43 -4.17
C ASN A 129 -9.57 19.01 -5.57
N ARG A 130 -8.77 19.82 -6.27
CA ARG A 130 -8.21 19.47 -7.57
C ARG A 130 -7.02 18.52 -7.45
N LYS A 131 -6.04 18.89 -6.63
CA LYS A 131 -4.84 18.10 -6.34
C LYS A 131 -4.20 18.66 -5.08
N LEU A 132 -3.99 17.83 -4.08
CA LEU A 132 -3.34 18.20 -2.84
C LEU A 132 -1.88 18.59 -3.13
N PRO A 133 -1.49 19.85 -2.87
CA PRO A 133 -0.12 20.29 -3.08
C PRO A 133 0.88 19.53 -2.21
N ALA A 134 2.15 19.46 -2.64
CA ALA A 134 3.19 18.73 -1.92
C ALA A 134 3.40 19.22 -0.47
N PHE A 135 3.38 20.53 -0.23
CA PHE A 135 3.51 21.07 1.13
C PHE A 135 2.36 20.59 2.05
N ALA A 136 1.15 20.40 1.50
CA ALA A 136 0.00 19.96 2.27
C ALA A 136 0.10 18.46 2.61
N LYS A 137 0.69 17.65 1.71
CA LYS A 137 1.05 16.25 2.00
C LYS A 137 2.10 16.19 3.12
N LEU A 138 3.13 17.03 3.06
CA LEU A 138 4.15 17.11 4.13
C LEU A 138 3.53 17.50 5.48
N ALA A 139 2.62 18.47 5.51
CA ALA A 139 1.91 18.87 6.73
C ALA A 139 1.13 17.69 7.33
N VAL A 140 0.45 16.89 6.50
CA VAL A 140 -0.23 15.66 6.92
C VAL A 140 0.75 14.66 7.53
N CYS A 141 1.90 14.40 6.88
CA CYS A 141 2.91 13.49 7.41
C CYS A 141 3.41 13.92 8.80
N VAL A 142 3.74 15.21 8.97
CA VAL A 142 4.20 15.74 10.26
C VAL A 142 3.12 15.60 11.32
N PHE A 143 1.86 15.94 10.99
CA PHE A 143 0.73 15.81 11.91
C PHE A 143 0.51 14.36 12.36
N GLU A 144 0.52 13.42 11.42
CA GLU A 144 0.32 11.99 11.72
C GLU A 144 1.48 11.43 12.56
N GLN A 145 2.72 11.80 12.25
CA GLN A 145 3.89 11.43 13.05
C GLN A 145 3.77 11.90 14.50
N LEU A 146 3.43 13.17 14.71
CA LEU A 146 3.29 13.75 16.05
C LEU A 146 2.16 13.09 16.86
N ASN A 147 1.08 12.68 16.21
CA ASN A 147 -0.02 11.98 16.89
C ASN A 147 0.31 10.52 17.19
N HIS A 148 1.08 9.87 16.32
CA HIS A 148 1.58 8.52 16.57
C HIS A 148 2.47 8.49 17.82
N GLU A 149 3.43 9.43 17.93
CA GLU A 149 4.32 9.56 19.09
C GLU A 149 3.58 9.86 20.40
N LYS A 150 2.48 10.62 20.35
CA LYS A 150 1.63 10.88 21.53
C LYS A 150 0.88 9.63 22.01
N THR A 151 0.57 8.71 21.10
CA THR A 151 -0.19 7.48 21.43
C THR A 151 0.72 6.37 21.94
N THR A 152 2.03 6.44 21.67
CA THR A 152 3.04 5.47 22.13
C THR A 152 3.76 5.87 23.43
N ARG A 153 3.46 7.04 23.99
CA ARG A 153 3.93 7.50 25.32
C ARG A 153 2.83 7.34 26.35
#